data_AF-A0A6S7AP20-F1
#
_entry.id   AF-A0A6S7AP20-F1
#
_cell.length_a   1.000
_cell.length_b   1.000
_cell.length_c   1.000
_cell.angle_alpha   90.00
_cell.angle_beta   90.00
_cell.angle_gamma   90.00
#
_symmetry.space_group_name_H-M   'P 1'
#
loop_
_entity.id
_entity.type
_entity.pdbx_description
1 polymer ?
#
loop_
_entity_poly.entity_id
_entity_poly.type
_entity_poly.pdbx_seq_one_letter_code
_entity_poly.pdbx_strand_id
1 'polypeptide(L)' 'MGILPDEVSPDGSTYVTYTRDKEGRVIAAHCTQAAHRRKRITLKQKAQLQQLESLFN' A
#
# COMPACT_ATOMS: atom_id res chain seq x y z
N MET A 1 22.03 -2.25 -0.88
CA MET A 1 21.14 -3.00 -1.79
C MET A 1 19.82 -3.23 -1.06
N GLY A 2 18.70 -2.79 -1.62
CA GLY A 2 17.39 -3.00 -1.00
C GLY A 2 16.95 -4.46 -1.14
N ILE A 3 16.39 -5.04 -0.07
CA ILE A 3 15.76 -6.36 -0.13
C ILE A 3 14.45 -6.18 -0.92
N LEU A 4 14.33 -6.83 -2.06
CA LEU A 4 13.09 -6.89 -2.83
C LEU A 4 12.06 -7.72 -2.03
N PRO A 5 10.80 -7.28 -1.93
CA PRO A 5 9.76 -8.05 -1.25
C PRO A 5 9.49 -9.36 -2.00
N ASP A 6 9.17 -10.42 -1.24
CA ASP A 6 8.82 -11.72 -1.82
C ASP A 6 7.41 -11.66 -2.46
N GLU A 7 6.49 -10.98 -1.80
CA GLU A 7 5.12 -10.79 -2.28
C GLU A 7 4.66 -9.35 -2.10
N VAL A 8 3.89 -8.86 -3.06
CA VAL A 8 3.28 -7.53 -3.03
C VAL A 8 1.79 -7.69 -3.27
N SER A 9 0.97 -7.00 -2.48
CA SER A 9 -0.48 -6.99 -2.71
C SER A 9 -0.79 -6.44 -4.11
N PRO A 10 -1.84 -6.91 -4.79
CA PRO A 10 -2.18 -6.45 -6.14
C PRO A 10 -2.36 -4.93 -6.28
N ASP A 11 -2.79 -4.26 -5.21
CA ASP A 11 -2.97 -2.81 -5.15
C ASP A 11 -1.72 -2.04 -4.68
N GLY A 12 -0.60 -2.74 -4.45
CA GLY A 12 0.67 -2.19 -3.98
C GLY A 12 0.62 -1.58 -2.57
N SER A 13 -0.46 -1.79 -1.79
CA SER A 13 -0.62 -1.19 -0.46
C SER A 13 0.21 -1.87 0.63
N THR A 14 0.56 -3.13 0.44
CA THR A 14 1.30 -3.95 1.39
C THR A 14 2.27 -4.87 0.68
N TYR A 15 3.32 -5.28 1.38
CA TYR A 15 4.22 -6.32 0.91
C TYR A 15 4.66 -7.21 2.06
N VAL A 16 5.04 -8.43 1.72
CA VAL A 16 5.52 -9.44 2.66
C VAL A 16 6.98 -9.73 2.38
N THR A 17 7.78 -9.80 3.45
CA THR A 17 9.16 -10.29 3.42
C THR A 17 9.29 -11.55 4.27
N TYR A 18 9.82 -12.61 3.67
CA TYR A 18 10.07 -13.87 4.35
C TYR A 18 11.51 -13.92 4.86
N THR A 19 11.66 -14.24 6.14
CA THR A 19 12.96 -14.62 6.70
C THR A 19 13.13 -16.12 6.49
N ARG A 20 14.24 -16.53 5.89
CA ARG A 20 14.56 -17.94 5.62
C ARG A 20 15.76 -18.42 6.44
N ASP A 21 15.77 -19.68 6.84
CA ASP A 21 16.93 -20.33 7.44
C ASP A 21 18.00 -20.69 6.38
N LYS A 22 19.11 -21.29 6.82
CA LYS A 22 20.20 -21.72 5.91
C LYS A 22 19.80 -22.85 4.97
N GLU A 23 18.71 -23.56 5.26
CA GLU A 23 18.14 -24.62 4.42
C GLU A 23 17.06 -24.09 3.47
N GLY A 24 16.77 -22.77 3.50
CA GLY A 24 15.78 -22.11 2.66
C GLY A 24 14.34 -22.20 3.17
N ARG A 25 14.10 -22.74 4.37
CA ARG A 25 12.76 -22.81 4.98
C ARG A 25 12.36 -21.44 5.54
N VAL A 26 11.08 -21.08 5.38
CA VAL A 26 10.53 -19.84 5.93
C VAL A 26 10.36 -19.99 7.44
N ILE A 27 11.02 -19.13 8.21
CA ILE A 27 10.95 -19.10 9.68
C ILE A 27 10.10 -17.95 10.21
N ALA A 28 9.92 -16.89 9.41
CA ALA A 28 9.07 -15.76 9.76
C ALA A 28 8.57 -15.05 8.49
N ALA A 29 7.38 -14.44 8.59
CA ALA A 29 6.79 -13.60 7.56
C ALA A 29 6.49 -12.22 8.16
N HIS A 30 7.00 -11.17 7.54
CA HIS A 30 6.77 -9.79 7.98
C HIS A 30 5.88 -9.08 6.96
N CYS A 31 4.70 -8.64 7.39
CA CYS A 31 3.83 -7.79 6.58
C CYS A 31 4.16 -6.32 6.85
N THR A 32 4.53 -5.59 5.81
CA THR A 32 4.81 -4.15 5.88
C THR A 32 3.83 -3.41 4.98
N GLN A 33 3.20 -2.35 5.51
CA GLN A 33 2.46 -1.41 4.66
C GLN A 33 3.45 -0.62 3.82
N ALA A 34 3.34 -0.76 2.49
CA ALA A 34 3.95 0.22 1.60
C ALA A 34 3.24 1.54 1.91
N ALA A 35 3.99 2.56 2.29
CA ALA A 35 3.44 3.81 2.81
C ALA A 35 2.67 4.61 1.75
N HIS A 36 1.53 4.11 1.28
CA HIS A 36 0.46 4.94 0.78
C HIS A 36 -0.34 5.40 1.97
N ARG A 37 0.02 6.59 2.44
CA ARG A 37 -0.83 7.42 3.29
C ARG A 37 -2.10 7.70 2.46
N ARG A 38 -3.05 6.75 2.42
CA ARG A 38 -4.42 6.99 1.96
C ARG A 38 -4.96 8.07 2.89
N LYS A 39 -4.71 9.34 2.55
CA LYS A 39 -5.31 10.47 3.25
C LYS A 39 -6.79 10.31 2.99
N ARG A 40 -7.51 9.86 4.02
CA ARG A 40 -8.96 9.80 3.98
C ARG A 40 -9.43 11.19 3.58
N ILE A 41 -10.10 11.28 2.44
CA ILE A 41 -10.60 12.54 1.91
C ILE A 41 -11.59 13.07 2.94
N THR A 42 -11.37 14.28 3.42
CA THR A 42 -12.31 14.91 4.36
C THR A 42 -13.62 15.24 3.65
N LEU A 43 -14.72 15.34 4.39
CA LEU A 43 -16.02 15.71 3.81
C LEU A 43 -15.95 17.04 3.03
N LYS A 44 -15.13 17.99 3.49
CA LYS A 44 -14.88 19.26 2.80
C LYS A 44 -14.21 19.05 1.43
N GLN A 45 -13.17 18.23 1.37
CA GLN A 45 -12.48 17.91 0.11
C GLN A 45 -13.38 17.15 -0.86
N LYS A 46 -14.26 16.28 -0.34
CA LYS A 46 -15.27 15.59 -1.17
C LYS A 46 -16.27 16.58 -1.79
N ALA A 47 -16.76 17.55 -1.02
CA ALA A 47 -17.67 18.57 -1.53
C ALA A 47 -17.00 19.47 -2.58
N GLN A 48 -15.72 19.81 -2.39
CA GLN A 48 -14.94 20.59 -3.37
C GLN A 48 -14.75 19.83 -4.69
N LEU A 49 -14.51 18.51 -4.64
CA LEU A 49 -14.43 17.69 -5.84
C LEU A 49 -15.77 17.64 -6.59
N GLN A 50 -16.89 17.49 -5.88
CA GLN A 50 -18.22 17.51 -6.51
C GLN A 50 -18.53 18.86 -7.19
N GLN A 51 -18.12 19.97 -6.57
CA GLN A 51 -18.25 21.30 -7.20
C GLN A 51 -17.40 21.42 -8.47
N LEU A 52 -16.16 20.90 -8.45
CA LEU A 52 -15.31 20.89 -9.65
C LEU A 52 -15.90 20.04 -10.77
N GLU A 53 -16.41 18.84 -10.46
CA GLU A 53 -17.06 17.97 -11.44
C GLU A 53 -18.28 18.64 -12.11
N SER A 54 -19.03 19.46 -11.36
CA SER A 54 -20.19 20.17 -11.91
C SER A 54 -19.84 21.29 -12.91
N LEU A 55 -18.58 21.72 -12.99
CA LEU A 55 -18.13 22.74 -13.93
C LEU A 55 -17.74 22.18 -15.30
N PHE A 56 -17.61 20.85 -15.42
CA PHE A 56 -17.24 20.17 -16.66
C PHE A 56 -18.42 19.44 -17.32
N ASN A 57 -19.63 19.59 -16.77
CA ASN A 57 -20.92 19.22 -17.39
C ASN A 57 -21.62 20.47 -17.91
#